data_AF-A0AAU8LUZ8-F1
#
_entry.id   AF-A0AAU8LUZ8-F1
#
_cell.length_a   1.000
_cell.length_b   1.000
_cell.length_c   1.000
_cell.angle_alpha   90.00
_cell.angle_beta   90.00
_cell.angle_gamma   90.00
#
_symmetry.space_group_name_H-M   'P 1'
#
loop_
_entity.id
_entity.type
_entity.pdbx_description
1 polymer ?
#
loop_
_entity_poly.entity_id
_entity_poly.type
_entity_poly.pdbx_seq_one_letter_code
_entity_poly.pdbx_strand_id
1 'polypeptide(L)'
;MEHYIRYFINRENRIESINDVWRSFAAKNGGEKLMNEMVLYRDISKFIACDRCQELYYMLLESIRASKKAIGFSFRCDSPETRRYMKMEMVPLEQGKVQFTSYLEREEARESLALLDLSTERTEEFVTICSWCKRIKTGDITWVDTEEAVEKMALFHKERLPKLSHGVCPVCYELLIKKIS
;
A
#
# COMPACT_ATOMS: atom_id res chain seq x y z
N MET A 1 3.50 16.74 -17.04
CA MET A 1 2.37 16.28 -16.21
C MET A 1 2.95 15.79 -14.90
N GLU A 2 2.28 16.04 -13.77
CA GLU A 2 2.73 15.48 -12.49
C GLU A 2 2.69 13.94 -12.57
N HIS A 3 3.82 13.27 -12.30
CA HIS A 3 3.92 11.80 -12.26
C HIS A 3 3.81 11.25 -10.83
N TYR A 4 3.29 12.07 -9.91
CA TYR A 4 3.19 11.76 -8.50
C TYR A 4 1.75 11.91 -8.01
N ILE A 5 1.43 11.13 -7.00
CA ILE A 5 0.16 11.21 -6.28
C ILE A 5 0.44 12.02 -5.02
N ARG A 6 -0.35 13.07 -4.77
CA ARG A 6 -0.21 13.89 -3.56
C ARG A 6 -1.53 14.02 -2.84
N TYR A 7 -1.47 13.94 -1.52
CA TYR A 7 -2.59 14.22 -0.64
C TYR A 7 -2.12 14.82 0.68
N PHE A 8 -3.04 15.50 1.36
CA PHE A 8 -2.77 16.18 2.62
C PHE A 8 -3.60 15.54 3.72
N ILE A 9 -2.96 15.28 4.85
CA ILE A 9 -3.59 14.78 6.06
C ILE A 9 -3.61 15.90 7.10
N ASN A 10 -4.79 16.21 7.64
CA ASN A 10 -4.92 17.21 8.71
C ASN A 10 -4.45 16.66 10.07
N ARG A 11 -4.53 17.47 11.14
CA ARG A 11 -4.07 17.06 12.48
C ARG A 11 -4.90 15.92 13.09
N GLU A 12 -6.15 15.73 12.65
CA GLU A 12 -7.04 14.64 13.03
C GLU A 12 -6.93 13.39 12.13
N ASN A 13 -5.84 13.25 11.36
CA ASN A 13 -5.58 12.10 10.47
C ASN A 13 -6.57 11.95 9.29
N ARG A 14 -7.28 13.02 8.92
CA ARG A 14 -8.23 13.01 7.80
C ARG A 14 -7.63 13.56 6.52
N ILE A 15 -8.01 12.97 5.38
CA ILE A 15 -7.60 13.45 4.05
C ILE A 15 -8.28 14.79 3.77
N GLU A 16 -7.52 15.87 3.72
CA GLU A 16 -8.03 17.23 3.51
C GLU A 16 -8.12 17.59 2.02
N SER A 17 -7.16 17.14 1.22
CA SER A 17 -7.12 17.37 -0.22
C SER A 17 -6.24 16.34 -0.93
N ILE A 18 -6.42 16.24 -2.25
CA ILE A 18 -5.70 15.36 -3.18
C ILE A 18 -5.39 16.13 -4.46
N ASN A 19 -4.33 15.76 -5.21
CA ASN A 19 -4.01 16.37 -6.49
C ASN A 19 -4.86 15.78 -7.65
N ASP A 20 -4.88 16.48 -8.79
CA ASP A 20 -5.69 16.10 -9.96
C ASP A 20 -5.31 14.72 -10.54
N VAL A 21 -4.04 14.32 -10.38
CA VAL A 21 -3.54 13.02 -10.85
C VAL A 21 -4.16 11.86 -10.09
N TRP A 22 -4.58 12.06 -8.83
CA TRP A 22 -5.16 11.04 -7.97
C TRP A 22 -6.28 10.27 -8.66
N ARG A 23 -7.24 10.99 -9.27
CA ARG A 23 -8.40 10.38 -9.92
C ARG A 23 -7.98 9.48 -11.08
N SER A 24 -7.07 9.96 -11.93
CA SER A 24 -6.59 9.20 -13.09
C SER A 24 -5.82 7.95 -12.68
N PHE A 25 -5.04 8.04 -11.59
CA PHE A 25 -4.30 6.90 -11.05
C PHE A 25 -5.24 5.87 -10.42
N ALA A 26 -6.19 6.31 -9.59
CA ALA A 26 -7.15 5.43 -8.93
C ALA A 26 -7.99 4.66 -9.96
N ALA A 27 -8.52 5.33 -10.98
CA ALA A 27 -9.30 4.69 -12.04
C ALA A 27 -8.49 3.63 -12.81
N LYS A 28 -7.24 3.92 -13.16
CA LYS A 28 -6.36 2.98 -13.88
C LYS A 28 -5.98 1.74 -13.08
N ASN A 29 -6.09 1.79 -11.75
CA ASN A 29 -5.65 0.72 -10.85
C ASN A 29 -6.81 0.04 -10.12
N GLY A 30 -8.04 0.12 -10.66
CA GLY A 30 -9.22 -0.52 -10.06
C GLY A 30 -9.64 0.09 -8.71
N GLY A 31 -9.18 1.30 -8.41
CA GLY A 31 -9.46 2.06 -7.20
C GLY A 31 -10.72 2.90 -7.29
N GLU A 32 -11.78 2.43 -7.95
CA GLU A 32 -13.04 3.19 -8.11
C GLU A 32 -13.65 3.62 -6.76
N LYS A 33 -13.39 2.85 -5.70
CA LYS A 33 -13.76 3.19 -4.31
C LYS A 33 -12.91 4.30 -3.67
N LEU A 34 -11.87 4.78 -4.37
CA LEU A 34 -10.94 5.85 -3.96
C LEU A 34 -11.17 7.16 -4.73
N MET A 35 -12.32 7.33 -5.39
CA MET A 35 -12.67 8.59 -6.05
C MET A 35 -12.86 9.74 -5.05
N ASN A 36 -12.57 10.98 -5.49
CA ASN A 36 -12.44 12.18 -4.65
C ASN A 36 -13.51 12.31 -3.54
N GLU A 37 -14.78 12.17 -3.89
CA GLU A 37 -15.91 12.33 -2.95
C GLU A 37 -15.94 11.28 -1.84
N MET A 38 -15.33 10.11 -2.07
CA MET A 38 -15.29 9.01 -1.11
C MET A 38 -14.11 9.10 -0.15
N VAL A 39 -13.07 9.88 -0.48
CA VAL A 39 -11.82 9.93 0.30
C VAL A 39 -11.71 11.17 1.18
N LEU A 40 -12.24 12.32 0.72
CA LEU A 40 -12.10 13.58 1.44
C LEU A 40 -12.79 13.55 2.82
N TYR A 41 -12.12 14.17 3.78
CA TYR A 41 -12.49 14.31 5.20
C TYR A 41 -12.68 13.00 5.98
N ARG A 42 -12.30 11.87 5.38
CA ARG A 42 -12.27 10.57 6.06
C ARG A 42 -10.90 10.31 6.65
N ASP A 43 -10.91 9.58 7.75
CA ASP A 43 -9.69 9.12 8.40
C ASP A 43 -8.89 8.20 7.47
N ILE A 44 -7.57 8.39 7.39
CA ILE A 44 -6.68 7.62 6.52
C ILE A 44 -6.76 6.10 6.76
N SER A 45 -7.03 5.65 7.98
CA SER A 45 -7.17 4.24 8.33
C SER A 45 -8.27 3.52 7.53
N LYS A 46 -9.31 4.24 7.10
CA LYS A 46 -10.39 3.68 6.28
C LYS A 46 -9.93 3.20 4.91
N PHE A 47 -8.72 3.58 4.48
CA PHE A 47 -8.13 3.19 3.21
C PHE A 47 -6.92 2.26 3.37
N ILE A 48 -6.65 1.79 4.59
CA ILE A 48 -5.52 0.92 4.90
C ILE A 48 -6.07 -0.46 5.31
N ALA A 49 -5.66 -1.48 4.55
CA ALA A 49 -6.31 -2.80 4.52
C ALA A 49 -6.08 -3.71 5.75
N CYS A 50 -5.27 -3.30 6.74
CA CYS A 50 -5.00 -4.14 7.91
C CYS A 50 -4.73 -3.31 9.19
N ASP A 51 -5.12 -3.82 10.36
CA ASP A 51 -5.01 -3.09 11.64
C ASP A 51 -3.56 -2.73 11.96
N ARG A 52 -2.63 -3.69 11.85
CA ARG A 52 -1.19 -3.44 12.04
C ARG A 52 -0.63 -2.42 11.05
N CYS A 53 -1.20 -2.35 9.85
CA CYS A 53 -0.83 -1.37 8.85
C CYS A 53 -1.32 0.02 9.28
N GLN A 54 -2.54 0.13 9.82
CA GLN A 54 -3.11 1.38 10.34
C GLN A 54 -2.29 1.91 11.52
N GLU A 55 -1.94 1.03 12.47
CA GLU A 55 -1.08 1.35 13.61
C GLU A 55 0.24 1.97 13.16
N LEU A 56 0.93 1.35 12.18
CA LEU A 56 2.18 1.89 11.64
C LEU A 56 2.00 3.28 11.01
N TYR A 57 0.93 3.50 10.24
CA TYR A 57 0.66 4.83 9.68
C TYR A 57 0.40 5.87 10.77
N TYR A 58 -0.31 5.52 11.85
CA TYR A 58 -0.50 6.42 12.98
C TYR A 58 0.82 6.72 13.70
N MET A 59 1.66 5.72 13.96
CA MET A 59 2.98 5.95 14.57
C MET A 59 3.87 6.85 13.70
N LEU A 60 3.85 6.68 12.37
CA LEU A 60 4.56 7.55 11.44
C LEU A 60 4.02 8.99 11.48
N LEU A 61 2.70 9.17 11.51
CA LEU A 61 2.03 10.47 11.62
C LEU A 61 2.30 11.17 12.96
N GLU A 62 2.38 10.42 14.05
CA GLU A 62 2.76 10.96 15.37
C GLU A 62 4.22 11.40 15.38
N SER A 63 5.14 10.53 14.94
CA SER A 63 6.57 10.84 14.92
C SER A 63 6.92 12.02 14.01
N ILE A 64 6.34 12.11 12.80
CA ILE A 64 6.57 13.28 11.92
C ILE A 64 6.05 14.59 12.51
N ARG A 65 4.92 14.55 13.22
CA ARG A 65 4.34 15.74 13.87
C ARG A 65 5.14 16.17 15.09
N ALA A 66 5.67 15.21 15.87
CA ALA A 66 6.49 15.47 17.04
C ALA A 66 7.90 15.96 16.65
N SER A 67 8.57 15.22 15.76
CA SER A 67 9.95 15.51 15.35
C SER A 67 10.08 16.65 14.35
N LYS A 68 9.02 16.96 13.61
CA LYS A 68 9.03 17.88 12.45
C LYS A 68 10.04 17.49 11.37
N LYS A 69 10.47 16.22 11.31
CA LYS A 69 11.38 15.70 10.29
C LYS A 69 10.62 14.91 9.23
N ALA A 70 10.93 15.15 7.97
CA ALA A 70 10.35 14.39 6.86
C ALA A 70 10.71 12.90 6.96
N ILE A 71 9.77 12.04 6.57
CA ILE A 71 9.92 10.59 6.56
C ILE A 71 9.76 10.07 5.14
N GLY A 72 10.67 9.21 4.69
CA GLY A 72 10.59 8.56 3.38
C GLY A 72 10.81 7.06 3.45
N PHE A 73 10.02 6.31 2.68
CA PHE A 73 10.13 4.85 2.55
C PHE A 73 9.68 4.36 1.18
N SER A 74 10.23 3.22 0.74
CA SER A 74 9.82 2.56 -0.51
C SER A 74 8.70 1.54 -0.26
N PHE A 75 7.87 1.32 -1.26
CA PHE A 75 6.79 0.35 -1.26
C PHE A 75 6.46 -0.12 -2.69
N ARG A 76 5.59 -1.12 -2.83
CA ARG A 76 5.12 -1.67 -4.10
C ARG A 76 3.62 -1.47 -4.29
N CYS A 77 3.21 -1.17 -5.52
CA CYS A 77 1.81 -0.98 -5.93
C CYS A 77 1.50 -1.80 -7.19
N ASP A 78 1.73 -3.11 -7.08
CA ASP A 78 1.66 -4.03 -8.22
C ASP A 78 0.23 -4.22 -8.74
N SER A 79 0.12 -4.44 -10.05
CA SER A 79 -1.05 -5.00 -10.73
C SER A 79 -0.73 -6.43 -11.21
N PRO A 80 -1.69 -7.19 -11.78
CA PRO A 80 -1.42 -8.55 -12.22
C PRO A 80 -0.24 -8.65 -13.21
N GLU A 81 -0.13 -7.72 -14.16
CA GLU A 81 0.89 -7.70 -15.22
C GLU A 81 2.11 -6.81 -14.92
N THR A 82 2.15 -6.12 -13.78
CA THR A 82 3.18 -5.09 -13.53
C THR A 82 3.61 -5.05 -12.07
N ARG A 83 4.92 -5.08 -11.86
CA ARG A 83 5.56 -4.72 -10.59
C ARG A 83 5.84 -3.22 -10.58
N ARG A 84 5.35 -2.50 -9.56
CA ARG A 84 5.55 -1.04 -9.45
C ARG A 84 6.31 -0.71 -8.19
N TYR A 85 7.54 -0.23 -8.34
CA TYR A 85 8.37 0.25 -7.25
C TYR A 85 8.11 1.73 -7.06
N MET A 86 7.67 2.09 -5.87
CA MET A 86 7.27 3.45 -5.52
C MET A 86 7.99 3.93 -4.26
N LYS A 87 8.08 5.25 -4.12
CA LYS A 87 8.57 5.90 -2.92
C LYS A 87 7.50 6.81 -2.33
N MET A 88 7.27 6.69 -1.03
CA MET A 88 6.46 7.59 -0.24
C MET A 88 7.38 8.61 0.42
N GLU A 89 6.97 9.88 0.36
CA GLU A 89 7.54 10.98 1.11
C GLU A 89 6.45 11.65 1.94
N MET A 90 6.68 11.74 3.25
CA MET A 90 5.85 12.43 4.21
C MET A 90 6.58 13.68 4.69
N VAL A 91 5.97 14.85 4.52
CA VAL A 91 6.54 16.15 4.89
C VAL A 91 5.64 16.82 5.93
N PRO A 92 6.15 17.22 7.10
CA PRO A 92 5.35 17.96 8.08
C PRO A 92 5.10 19.38 7.57
N LEU A 93 3.90 19.87 7.81
CA LEU A 93 3.48 21.24 7.51
C LEU A 93 3.00 21.94 8.80
N GLU A 94 2.62 23.20 8.68
CA GLU A 94 2.04 23.97 9.77
C GLU A 94 0.75 23.34 10.31
N GLN A 95 0.39 23.71 11.55
CA GLN A 95 -0.85 23.29 12.22
C GLN A 95 -1.03 21.75 12.33
N GLY A 96 0.05 20.99 12.26
CA GLY A 96 0.01 19.52 12.38
C GLY A 96 -0.44 18.81 11.11
N LYS A 97 -0.53 19.51 9.98
CA LYS A 97 -0.77 18.91 8.67
C LYS A 97 0.45 18.12 8.19
N VAL A 98 0.23 17.12 7.36
CA VAL A 98 1.28 16.30 6.74
C VAL A 98 0.96 16.12 5.26
N GLN A 99 1.90 16.45 4.39
CA GLN A 99 1.81 16.16 2.97
C GLN A 99 2.38 14.77 2.70
N PHE A 100 1.62 13.94 2.00
CA PHE A 100 2.07 12.66 1.47
C PHE A 100 2.26 12.80 -0.03
N THR A 101 3.42 12.38 -0.53
CA THR A 101 3.69 12.33 -1.97
C THR A 101 4.25 10.96 -2.34
N SER A 102 3.58 10.27 -3.26
CA SER A 102 4.01 8.99 -3.82
C SER A 102 4.57 9.20 -5.22
N TYR A 103 5.78 8.71 -5.44
CA TYR A 103 6.48 8.75 -6.72
C TYR A 103 6.64 7.35 -7.28
N LEU A 104 6.47 7.20 -8.59
CA LEU A 104 6.89 6.00 -9.29
C LEU A 104 8.40 6.06 -9.50
N GLU A 105 9.14 5.05 -9.01
CA GLU A 105 10.59 4.95 -9.22
C GLU A 105 10.91 4.05 -10.40
N ARG A 106 10.18 2.94 -10.55
CA ARG A 106 10.41 1.94 -11.60
C ARG A 106 9.20 1.04 -11.80
N GLU A 107 8.94 0.64 -13.04
CA GLU A 107 7.98 -0.41 -13.39
C GLU A 107 8.68 -1.55 -14.12
N GLU A 108 8.24 -2.77 -13.87
CA GLU A 108 8.65 -3.97 -14.58
C GLU A 108 7.42 -4.74 -15.02
N ALA A 109 7.31 -5.03 -16.32
CA ALA A 109 6.29 -5.93 -16.82
C ALA A 109 6.57 -7.35 -16.30
N ARG A 110 5.50 -8.12 -16.10
CA ARG A 110 5.58 -9.55 -15.78
C ARG A 110 4.42 -10.29 -16.42
N GLU A 111 4.53 -11.62 -16.45
CA GLU A 111 3.38 -12.47 -16.74
C GLU A 111 2.25 -12.19 -15.76
N SER A 112 1.02 -12.17 -16.28
CA SER A 112 -0.16 -11.84 -15.47
C SER A 112 -0.34 -12.87 -14.36
N LEU A 113 -0.41 -12.39 -13.11
CA LEU A 113 -0.71 -13.23 -11.96
C LEU A 113 -2.17 -13.08 -11.56
N ALA A 114 -2.99 -14.10 -11.87
CA ALA A 114 -4.40 -14.17 -11.48
C ALA A 114 -4.62 -14.00 -9.97
N LEU A 115 -3.62 -14.32 -9.13
CA LEU A 115 -3.66 -14.08 -7.68
C LEU A 115 -3.87 -12.60 -7.34
N LEU A 116 -3.32 -11.66 -8.12
CA LEU A 116 -3.47 -10.22 -7.90
C LEU A 116 -4.66 -9.59 -8.65
N ASP A 117 -5.33 -10.34 -9.51
CA ASP A 117 -6.47 -9.84 -10.28
C ASP A 117 -7.75 -9.84 -9.41
N LEU A 118 -8.32 -8.66 -9.21
CA LEU A 118 -9.51 -8.45 -8.38
C LEU A 118 -10.76 -9.13 -8.93
N SER A 119 -10.79 -9.46 -10.23
CA SER A 119 -11.91 -10.12 -10.89
C SER A 119 -11.89 -11.64 -10.77
N THR A 120 -10.75 -12.23 -10.40
CA THR A 120 -10.61 -13.68 -10.24
C THR A 120 -11.54 -14.22 -9.16
N GLU A 121 -12.32 -15.26 -9.48
CA GLU A 121 -13.17 -15.97 -8.50
C GLU A 121 -12.33 -16.58 -7.38
N ARG A 122 -12.78 -16.39 -6.13
CA ARG A 122 -12.01 -16.77 -4.95
C ARG A 122 -12.70 -17.83 -4.09
N THR A 123 -11.89 -18.65 -3.43
CA THR A 123 -12.33 -19.49 -2.31
C THR A 123 -12.48 -18.64 -1.03
N GLU A 124 -12.95 -19.25 0.06
CA GLU A 124 -12.99 -18.61 1.38
C GLU A 124 -11.64 -18.70 2.14
N GLU A 125 -10.64 -19.38 1.57
CA GLU A 125 -9.28 -19.40 2.12
C GLU A 125 -8.60 -18.05 1.91
N PHE A 126 -7.68 -17.71 2.82
CA PHE A 126 -6.89 -16.48 2.74
C PHE A 126 -5.40 -16.76 2.65
N VAL A 127 -4.72 -15.95 1.84
CA VAL A 127 -3.26 -15.82 1.87
C VAL A 127 -2.89 -14.38 2.16
N THR A 128 -1.88 -14.18 3.01
CA THR A 128 -1.50 -12.85 3.46
C THR A 128 -0.44 -12.24 2.57
N ILE A 129 -0.71 -11.06 2.03
CA ILE A 129 0.23 -10.24 1.27
C ILE A 129 0.73 -9.07 2.11
N CYS A 130 2.03 -8.76 2.02
CA CYS A 130 2.62 -7.61 2.67
C CYS A 130 2.17 -6.32 1.96
N SER A 131 1.58 -5.39 2.71
CA SER A 131 1.09 -4.11 2.18
C SER A 131 2.20 -3.22 1.59
N TRP A 132 3.46 -3.42 2.00
CA TRP A 132 4.60 -2.62 1.52
C TRP A 132 5.39 -3.30 0.40
N CYS A 133 5.80 -4.56 0.54
CA CYS A 133 6.68 -5.20 -0.45
C CYS A 133 5.98 -6.21 -1.37
N LYS A 134 4.68 -6.48 -1.16
CA LYS A 134 3.87 -7.43 -1.94
C LYS A 134 4.34 -8.90 -1.88
N ARG A 135 5.29 -9.22 -1.00
CA ARG A 135 5.62 -10.61 -0.65
C ARG A 135 4.45 -11.30 0.04
N ILE A 136 4.30 -12.59 -0.22
CA ILE A 136 3.24 -13.45 0.32
C ILE A 136 3.81 -14.29 1.46
N LYS A 137 3.02 -14.44 2.53
CA LYS A 137 3.32 -15.33 3.65
C LYS A 137 3.02 -16.78 3.26
N THR A 138 4.04 -17.64 3.24
CA THR A 138 3.91 -19.07 2.85
C THR A 138 4.16 -20.04 4.02
N GLY A 139 4.28 -19.52 5.23
CA GLY A 139 4.51 -20.27 6.48
C GLY A 139 4.51 -19.29 7.65
N ASP A 140 4.92 -19.70 8.85
CA ASP A 140 4.80 -18.82 10.04
C ASP A 140 5.65 -17.55 9.94
N ILE A 141 6.87 -17.68 9.43
CA ILE A 141 7.86 -16.60 9.33
C ILE A 141 8.31 -16.30 7.90
N THR A 142 7.96 -17.16 6.93
CA THR A 142 8.50 -17.10 5.58
C THR A 142 7.65 -16.20 4.69
N TRP A 143 8.30 -15.22 4.07
CA TRP A 143 7.70 -14.30 3.11
C TRP A 143 8.51 -14.31 1.82
N VAL A 144 7.87 -14.64 0.71
CA VAL A 144 8.53 -14.76 -0.61
C VAL A 144 7.84 -13.87 -1.64
N ASP A 145 8.51 -13.59 -2.75
CA ASP A 145 7.89 -12.82 -3.84
C ASP A 145 6.65 -13.54 -4.40
N THR A 146 5.72 -12.77 -4.99
CA THR A 146 4.39 -13.27 -5.35
C THR A 146 4.47 -14.48 -6.28
N GLU A 147 5.36 -14.45 -7.27
CA GLU A 147 5.58 -15.51 -8.24
C GLU A 147 6.04 -16.81 -7.54
N GLU A 148 7.04 -16.71 -6.67
CA GLU A 148 7.55 -17.84 -5.89
C GLU A 148 6.47 -18.43 -4.96
N ALA A 149 5.60 -17.59 -4.40
CA ALA A 149 4.50 -18.05 -3.58
C ALA A 149 3.46 -18.84 -4.39
N VAL A 150 3.13 -18.37 -5.60
CA VAL A 150 2.18 -19.07 -6.49
C VAL A 150 2.71 -20.47 -6.84
N GLU A 151 4.02 -20.60 -7.10
CA GLU A 151 4.67 -21.89 -7.32
C GLU A 151 4.65 -22.77 -6.06
N LYS A 152 5.18 -22.26 -4.93
CA LYS A 152 5.30 -23.03 -3.67
C LYS A 152 3.96 -23.52 -3.13
N MET A 153 2.90 -22.75 -3.34
CA MET A 153 1.56 -23.08 -2.87
C MET A 153 0.73 -23.81 -3.94
N ALA A 154 1.35 -24.17 -5.08
CA ALA A 154 0.73 -24.85 -6.22
C ALA A 154 -0.57 -24.16 -6.69
N LEU A 155 -0.62 -22.82 -6.64
CA LEU A 155 -1.83 -22.05 -6.91
C LEU A 155 -2.23 -22.11 -8.40
N PHE A 156 -1.28 -22.31 -9.31
CA PHE A 156 -1.56 -22.53 -10.74
C PHE A 156 -2.44 -23.74 -11.01
N HIS A 157 -2.43 -24.75 -10.14
CA HIS A 157 -3.21 -25.98 -10.31
C HIS A 157 -4.57 -25.95 -9.60
N LYS A 158 -4.89 -24.87 -8.87
CA LYS A 158 -6.18 -24.74 -8.18
C LYS A 158 -7.23 -24.22 -9.16
N GLU A 159 -8.41 -24.85 -9.15
CA GLU A 159 -9.58 -24.38 -9.91
C GLU A 159 -10.03 -22.97 -9.47
N ARG A 160 -9.86 -22.64 -8.18
CA ARG A 160 -10.15 -21.33 -7.61
C ARG A 160 -9.04 -20.89 -6.67
N LEU A 161 -8.70 -19.60 -6.72
CA LEU A 161 -7.61 -19.02 -5.94
C LEU A 161 -8.08 -18.52 -4.56
N PRO A 162 -7.22 -18.48 -3.54
CA PRO A 162 -7.57 -17.88 -2.24
C PRO A 162 -7.75 -16.36 -2.35
N LYS A 163 -8.47 -15.78 -1.39
CA LYS A 163 -8.56 -14.32 -1.17
C LYS A 163 -7.22 -13.79 -0.64
N LEU A 164 -6.96 -12.51 -0.93
CA LEU A 164 -5.81 -11.80 -0.35
C LEU A 164 -6.24 -11.07 0.93
N SER A 165 -5.62 -11.42 2.05
CA SER A 165 -5.59 -10.58 3.25
C SER A 165 -4.32 -9.75 3.28
N HIS A 166 -4.34 -8.60 3.98
CA HIS A 166 -3.18 -7.72 4.06
C HIS A 166 -2.48 -7.82 5.41
N GLY A 167 -1.17 -7.68 5.41
CA GLY A 167 -0.33 -7.69 6.61
C GLY A 167 0.99 -6.94 6.39
N VAL A 168 1.93 -7.11 7.32
CA VAL A 168 3.28 -6.54 7.24
C VAL A 168 4.30 -7.61 7.55
N CYS A 169 5.24 -7.84 6.64
CA CYS A 169 6.34 -8.77 6.89
C CYS A 169 7.35 -8.16 7.88
N PRO A 170 8.11 -8.99 8.62
CA PRO A 170 9.08 -8.50 9.62
C PRO A 170 10.08 -7.49 9.06
N VAL A 171 10.59 -7.73 7.85
CA VAL A 171 11.52 -6.83 7.17
C VAL A 171 10.93 -5.44 6.94
N CYS A 172 9.70 -5.35 6.40
CA CYS A 172 9.05 -4.06 6.18
C CYS A 172 8.69 -3.38 7.51
N TYR A 173 8.26 -4.15 8.51
CA TYR A 173 7.95 -3.63 9.84
C TYR A 173 9.19 -2.95 10.44
N GLU A 174 10.33 -3.64 10.49
CA GLU A 174 11.59 -3.09 11.02
C GLU A 174 12.06 -1.86 10.26
N LEU A 175 11.96 -1.87 8.92
CA LEU A 175 12.36 -0.72 8.10
C LEU A 175 11.51 0.53 8.39
N LEU A 176 10.20 0.36 8.64
CA LEU A 176 9.29 1.45 8.97
C LEU A 176 9.49 1.93 10.40
N ILE A 177 9.68 1.02 11.36
CA ILE A 177 9.98 1.36 12.74
C ILE A 177 11.27 2.19 12.84
N LYS A 178 12.30 1.89 12.04
CA LYS A 178 13.53 2.72 11.98
C LYS A 178 13.31 4.14 11.46
N LYS A 179 12.15 4.44 10.84
CA LYS A 179 11.79 5.81 10.42
C LYS A 179 11.13 6.62 11.53
N ILE A 180 10.65 5.96 12.57
CA ILE A 180 10.01 6.58 13.72
C ILE A 180 11.15 7.01 14.65
N SER A 181 11.32 8.32 14.76
CA SER A 181 12.24 8.99 15.68
C SER A 181 11.52 9.44 16.94
#